data_AF-A0A1V4I1K8-F1
#
_entry.id   AF-A0A1V4I1K8-F1
#
_cell.length_a   1.000
_cell.length_b   1.000
_cell.length_c   1.000
_cell.angle_alpha   90.00
_cell.angle_beta   90.00
_cell.angle_gamma   90.00
#
_symmetry.space_group_name_H-M   'P 1'
#
loop_
_entity.id
_entity.type
_entity.pdbx_description
1 polymer ?
#
loop_
_entity_poly.entity_id
_entity_poly.type
_entity_poly.pdbx_seq_one_letter_code
_entity_poly.pdbx_strand_id
1 'polypeptide(L)'
;MVCKAFVAFFPRSETSSVPVVDQMVTIWPLDDPQASQAKADDCEFVLDHYDLVASQLAISDAQKQHVNFEGEGPFLVGWSPSKARGVPDALVLVVDMSADNNQADIDHKFRFWKNKIIEDPSLWRNGWSVEQVRQAIHNFAEEYGQSMLEAIKLFGAKP
;
A
#
# COMPACT_ATOMS: atom_id res chain seq x y z
N MET A 1 -5.77 5.76 -13.76
CA MET A 1 -6.33 6.23 -12.47
C MET A 1 -5.34 5.99 -11.35
N VAL A 2 -4.91 4.74 -11.15
CA VAL A 2 -3.98 4.33 -10.07
C VAL A 2 -2.64 5.08 -10.08
N CYS A 3 -1.94 5.14 -11.21
CA CYS A 3 -0.67 5.88 -11.29
C CYS A 3 -0.85 7.37 -10.94
N LYS A 4 -1.92 8.00 -11.43
CA LYS A 4 -2.23 9.40 -11.09
C LYS A 4 -2.47 9.59 -9.59
N ALA A 5 -3.17 8.65 -8.95
CA ALA A 5 -3.33 8.66 -7.49
C ALA A 5 -1.99 8.46 -6.78
N PHE A 6 -1.17 7.50 -7.21
CA PHE A 6 0.16 7.25 -6.66
C PHE A 6 1.01 8.53 -6.64
N VAL A 7 1.12 9.19 -7.80
CA VAL A 7 1.89 10.44 -7.94
C VAL A 7 1.29 11.58 -7.11
N ALA A 8 -0.04 11.68 -7.03
CA ALA A 8 -0.71 12.73 -6.27
C ALA A 8 -0.58 12.59 -4.75
N PHE A 9 -0.58 11.35 -4.24
CA PHE A 9 -0.61 11.08 -2.80
C PHE A 9 0.74 10.73 -2.20
N PHE A 10 1.66 10.15 -2.97
CA PHE A 10 2.99 9.74 -2.48
C PHE A 10 4.07 10.63 -3.10
N PRO A 11 4.20 11.87 -2.59
CA PRO A 11 5.19 12.78 -3.12
C PRO A 11 6.59 12.24 -2.79
N ARG A 12 7.57 12.61 -3.60
CA ARG A 12 8.96 12.15 -3.41
C ARG A 12 9.42 12.46 -2.00
N SER A 13 10.30 11.61 -1.47
CA SER A 13 10.86 11.73 -0.11
C SER A 13 11.37 13.14 0.21
N GLU A 14 11.88 13.85 -0.79
CA GLU A 14 12.40 15.23 -0.72
C GLU A 14 11.34 16.27 -0.30
N THR A 15 10.06 15.95 -0.48
CA THR A 15 8.92 16.85 -0.25
C THR A 15 8.00 16.39 0.88
N SER A 16 8.37 15.28 1.55
CA SER A 16 7.59 14.74 2.65
C SER A 16 7.74 15.58 3.93
N SER A 17 6.66 15.69 4.70
CA SER A 17 6.64 16.36 6.01
C SER A 17 7.28 15.52 7.13
N VAL A 18 7.55 14.24 6.88
CA VAL A 18 8.11 13.27 7.84
C VAL A 18 9.53 12.90 7.40
N PRO A 19 10.50 12.66 8.31
CA PRO A 19 11.83 12.16 7.93
C PRO A 19 11.75 10.80 7.22
N VAL A 20 12.64 10.52 6.26
CA VAL A 20 12.63 9.25 5.49
C VAL A 20 12.73 8.01 6.39
N VAL A 21 13.50 8.08 7.48
CA VAL A 21 13.63 6.99 8.46
C VAL A 21 12.33 6.67 9.19
N ASP A 22 11.39 7.62 9.19
CA ASP A 22 10.10 7.56 9.86
C ASP A 22 8.95 7.36 8.88
N GLN A 23 9.24 7.10 7.59
CA GLN A 23 8.26 6.84 6.55
C GLN A 23 8.21 5.36 6.18
N MET A 24 7.00 4.86 5.92
CA MET A 24 6.82 3.60 5.21
C MET A 24 7.10 3.83 3.72
N VAL A 25 8.27 3.41 3.25
CA VAL A 25 8.63 3.55 1.83
C VAL A 25 7.65 2.74 0.97
N THR A 26 6.90 3.43 0.12
CA THR A 26 5.91 2.85 -0.79
C THR A 26 6.44 2.94 -2.21
N ILE A 27 6.55 1.80 -2.89
CA ILE A 27 7.24 1.69 -4.18
C ILE A 27 6.23 1.22 -5.23
N TRP A 28 6.20 1.91 -6.38
CA TRP A 28 5.65 1.38 -7.61
C TRP A 28 6.77 0.60 -8.32
N PRO A 29 6.66 -0.73 -8.48
CA PRO A 29 7.73 -1.54 -9.06
C PRO A 29 7.88 -1.25 -10.56
N LEU A 30 9.12 -0.98 -10.97
CA LEU A 30 9.50 -0.65 -12.33
C LEU A 30 10.73 -1.47 -12.73
N ASP A 31 10.82 -1.88 -14.00
CA ASP A 31 11.98 -2.57 -14.54
C ASP A 31 13.20 -1.64 -14.71
N ASP A 32 12.95 -0.37 -15.05
CA ASP A 32 13.93 0.73 -15.09
C ASP A 32 13.48 1.93 -14.25
N PRO A 33 13.67 1.89 -12.92
CA PRO A 33 13.34 3.01 -12.05
C PRO A 33 14.31 4.21 -12.20
N GLN A 34 15.40 4.08 -12.97
CA GLN A 34 16.38 5.15 -13.15
C GLN A 34 16.14 5.99 -14.41
N ALA A 35 15.28 5.52 -15.30
CA ALA A 35 14.82 6.26 -16.47
C ALA A 35 14.35 7.68 -16.12
N SER A 36 14.63 8.63 -17.00
CA SER A 36 14.20 10.03 -16.82
C SER A 36 12.67 10.18 -16.70
N GLN A 37 11.91 9.35 -17.42
CA GLN A 37 10.46 9.34 -17.42
C GLN A 37 9.90 8.81 -16.08
N ALA A 38 10.50 7.76 -15.53
CA ALA A 38 10.21 7.30 -14.17
C ALA A 38 10.48 8.42 -13.14
N LYS A 39 11.62 9.09 -13.25
CA LYS A 39 11.97 10.27 -12.43
C LYS A 39 11.17 11.53 -12.76
N ALA A 40 10.30 11.50 -13.76
CA ALA A 40 9.36 12.58 -14.06
C ALA A 40 7.93 12.20 -13.66
N ASP A 41 7.74 11.05 -13.03
CA ASP A 41 6.43 10.50 -12.66
C ASP A 41 5.48 10.36 -13.87
N ASP A 42 6.04 10.01 -15.04
CA ASP A 42 5.29 9.81 -16.29
C ASP A 42 4.46 8.52 -16.23
N CYS A 43 3.14 8.67 -16.12
CA CYS A 43 2.24 7.53 -15.99
C CYS A 43 2.12 6.65 -17.22
N GLU A 44 2.44 7.12 -18.43
CA GLU A 44 2.45 6.24 -19.60
C GLU A 44 3.65 5.31 -19.51
N PHE A 45 4.83 5.87 -19.26
CA PHE A 45 6.06 5.09 -19.06
C PHE A 45 5.92 4.09 -17.91
N VAL A 46 5.42 4.52 -16.76
CA VAL A 46 5.30 3.70 -15.53
C VAL A 46 4.37 2.50 -15.71
N LEU A 47 3.38 2.60 -16.60
CA LEU A 47 2.49 1.47 -16.92
C LEU A 47 3.17 0.48 -17.88
N ASP A 48 3.87 0.99 -18.90
CA ASP A 48 4.57 0.14 -19.88
C ASP A 48 5.77 -0.59 -19.26
N HIS A 49 6.39 0.02 -18.25
CA HIS A 49 7.58 -0.46 -17.54
C HIS A 49 7.28 -1.04 -16.16
N TYR A 50 6.02 -1.40 -15.90
CA TYR A 50 5.63 -2.03 -14.65
C TYR A 50 6.31 -3.39 -14.49
N ASP A 51 7.07 -3.57 -13.41
CA ASP A 51 7.73 -4.84 -13.13
C ASP A 51 6.71 -5.85 -12.57
N LEU A 52 6.06 -6.54 -13.50
CA LEU A 52 5.06 -7.56 -13.22
C LEU A 52 5.62 -8.71 -12.36
N VAL A 53 6.90 -9.07 -12.55
CA VAL A 53 7.53 -10.17 -11.81
C VAL A 53 7.70 -9.78 -10.34
N ALA A 54 8.22 -8.58 -10.07
CA ALA A 54 8.34 -8.07 -8.70
C ALA A 54 6.97 -8.01 -7.98
N SER A 55 5.93 -7.59 -8.70
CA SER A 55 4.56 -7.54 -8.17
C SER A 55 3.97 -8.91 -7.89
N GLN A 56 4.17 -9.88 -8.80
CA GLN A 56 3.73 -11.26 -8.58
C GLN A 56 4.46 -11.92 -7.40
N LEU A 57 5.74 -11.61 -7.20
CA LEU A 57 6.49 -12.06 -6.02
C LEU A 57 5.92 -11.46 -4.74
N ALA A 58 5.57 -10.17 -4.73
CA ALA A 58 4.92 -9.53 -3.59
C ALA A 58 3.56 -10.15 -3.25
N ILE A 59 2.74 -10.46 -4.27
CA ILE A 59 1.48 -11.20 -4.12
C ILE A 59 1.74 -12.59 -3.54
N SER A 60 2.69 -13.35 -4.10
CA SER A 60 3.02 -14.69 -3.63
C SER A 60 3.52 -14.69 -2.18
N ASP A 61 4.29 -13.69 -1.78
CA ASP A 61 4.75 -13.55 -0.40
C ASP A 61 3.60 -13.28 0.57
N ALA A 62 2.65 -12.41 0.19
CA ALA A 62 1.47 -12.13 0.99
C ALA A 62 0.51 -13.34 1.07
N GLN A 63 0.42 -14.17 0.03
CA GLN A 63 -0.36 -15.42 0.06
C GLN A 63 0.16 -16.41 1.11
N LYS A 64 1.47 -16.43 1.39
CA LYS A 64 2.04 -17.25 2.50
C LYS A 64 1.53 -16.80 3.88
N GLN A 65 0.94 -15.62 3.97
CA GLN A 65 0.37 -15.01 5.18
C GLN A 65 -1.16 -15.03 5.17
N HIS A 66 -1.75 -15.93 4.37
CA HIS A 66 -3.18 -16.17 4.25
C HIS A 66 -3.99 -15.05 3.58
N VAL A 67 -3.32 -14.18 2.81
CA VAL A 67 -4.03 -13.23 1.95
C VAL A 67 -4.62 -13.97 0.76
N ASN A 68 -5.92 -13.85 0.56
CA ASN A 68 -6.59 -14.24 -0.68
C ASN A 68 -6.78 -12.99 -1.54
N PHE A 69 -5.99 -12.87 -2.61
CA PHE A 69 -6.20 -11.80 -3.59
C PHE A 69 -7.28 -12.23 -4.56
N GLU A 70 -8.39 -11.50 -4.57
CA GLU A 70 -9.45 -11.66 -5.55
C GLU A 70 -9.27 -10.60 -6.65
N GLY A 71 -9.31 -11.01 -7.91
CA GLY A 71 -9.11 -10.10 -9.04
C GLY A 71 -7.64 -9.77 -9.36
N GLU A 72 -7.45 -8.84 -10.30
CA GLU A 72 -6.14 -8.44 -10.83
C GLU A 72 -5.51 -7.26 -10.08
N GLY A 73 -6.19 -6.74 -9.05
CA GLY A 73 -5.81 -5.53 -8.34
C GLY A 73 -6.44 -4.26 -8.93
N PRO A 74 -5.95 -3.08 -8.55
CA PRO A 74 -4.68 -2.83 -7.87
C PRO A 74 -4.72 -3.11 -6.36
N PHE A 75 -3.54 -3.40 -5.78
CA PHE A 75 -3.37 -3.66 -4.35
C PHE A 75 -2.25 -2.79 -3.77
N LEU A 76 -2.38 -2.33 -2.52
CA LEU A 76 -1.24 -1.89 -1.72
C LEU A 76 -0.94 -2.97 -0.68
N VAL A 77 0.32 -3.36 -0.55
CA VAL A 77 0.74 -4.44 0.35
C VAL A 77 1.91 -3.95 1.19
N GLY A 78 1.80 -4.07 2.51
CA GLY A 78 2.77 -3.58 3.47
C GLY A 78 3.18 -4.61 4.51
N TRP A 79 4.48 -4.74 4.71
CA TRP A 79 5.08 -5.57 5.74
C TRP A 79 5.80 -4.71 6.77
N SER A 80 5.54 -4.96 8.05
CA SER A 80 6.36 -4.42 9.11
C SER A 80 6.59 -5.43 10.23
N PRO A 81 7.86 -5.67 10.63
CA PRO A 81 9.09 -5.16 10.00
C PRO A 81 9.28 -5.75 8.59
N SER A 82 10.12 -5.14 7.74
CA SER A 82 10.32 -5.58 6.35
C SER A 82 10.74 -7.05 6.21
N LYS A 83 11.51 -7.57 7.18
CA LYS A 83 11.90 -8.98 7.27
C LYS A 83 10.74 -9.97 7.45
N ALA A 84 9.52 -9.48 7.73
CA ALA A 84 8.32 -10.29 7.80
C ALA A 84 7.81 -10.73 6.42
N ARG A 85 8.28 -10.07 5.34
CA ARG A 85 7.88 -10.40 3.97
C ARG A 85 8.17 -11.87 3.66
N GLY A 86 7.13 -12.58 3.21
CA GLY A 86 7.21 -13.99 2.82
C GLY A 86 7.39 -14.96 3.99
N VAL A 87 7.38 -14.49 5.24
CA VAL A 87 7.38 -15.32 6.44
C VAL A 87 5.96 -15.79 6.71
N PRO A 88 5.69 -17.12 6.76
CA PRO A 88 4.35 -17.62 7.07
C PRO A 88 3.83 -17.08 8.40
N ASP A 89 2.52 -16.84 8.48
CA ASP A 89 1.84 -16.31 9.68
C ASP A 89 2.36 -14.95 10.20
N ALA A 90 3.23 -14.25 9.47
CA ALA A 90 3.60 -12.89 9.84
C ALA A 90 2.52 -11.90 9.39
N LEU A 91 2.41 -10.75 10.07
CA LEU A 91 1.39 -9.76 9.73
C LEU A 91 1.69 -9.04 8.41
N VAL A 92 0.65 -8.88 7.58
CA VAL A 92 0.68 -8.08 6.35
C VAL A 92 -0.57 -7.21 6.26
N LEU A 93 -0.39 -5.93 5.93
CA LEU A 93 -1.48 -5.01 5.65
C LEU A 93 -1.74 -5.00 4.15
N VAL A 94 -3.00 -5.16 3.76
CA VAL A 94 -3.43 -5.10 2.37
C VAL A 94 -4.55 -4.08 2.24
N VAL A 95 -4.45 -3.23 1.22
CA VAL A 95 -5.54 -2.41 0.72
C VAL A 95 -5.92 -2.95 -0.65
N ASP A 96 -7.11 -3.53 -0.75
CA ASP A 96 -7.68 -4.03 -1.99
C ASP A 96 -8.51 -2.94 -2.68
N MET A 97 -8.14 -2.64 -3.91
CA MET A 97 -8.78 -1.63 -4.75
C MET A 97 -9.31 -2.25 -6.06
N SER A 98 -9.34 -3.59 -6.16
CA SER A 98 -9.77 -4.32 -7.36
C SER A 98 -11.24 -4.08 -7.72
N ALA A 99 -12.07 -3.78 -6.72
CA ALA A 99 -13.48 -3.45 -6.91
C ALA A 99 -13.74 -1.97 -7.25
N ASP A 100 -12.71 -1.12 -7.22
CA ASP A 100 -12.88 0.32 -7.42
C ASP A 100 -12.98 0.69 -8.91
N ASN A 101 -14.07 1.35 -9.27
CA ASN A 101 -14.37 1.72 -10.66
C ASN A 101 -14.27 3.23 -10.94
N ASN A 102 -13.85 4.03 -9.95
CA ASN A 102 -13.75 5.47 -10.07
C ASN A 102 -12.54 6.04 -9.31
N GLN A 103 -12.12 7.25 -9.69
CA GLN A 103 -10.94 7.91 -9.14
C GLN A 103 -11.09 8.27 -7.65
N ALA A 104 -12.28 8.65 -7.20
CA ALA A 104 -12.49 9.12 -5.83
C ALA A 104 -12.23 8.00 -4.81
N ASP A 105 -12.70 6.78 -5.10
CA ASP A 105 -12.51 5.63 -4.22
C ASP A 105 -11.04 5.22 -4.12
N ILE A 106 -10.31 5.26 -5.23
CA ILE A 106 -8.85 5.04 -5.25
C ILE A 106 -8.16 6.13 -4.43
N ASP A 107 -8.51 7.40 -4.64
CA ASP A 107 -7.91 8.53 -3.93
C ASP A 107 -8.13 8.45 -2.41
N HIS A 108 -9.31 8.01 -1.96
CA HIS A 108 -9.58 7.79 -0.54
C HIS A 108 -8.65 6.72 0.06
N LYS A 109 -8.42 5.62 -0.65
CA LYS A 109 -7.54 4.54 -0.20
C LYS A 109 -6.06 4.92 -0.20
N PHE A 110 -5.62 5.68 -1.21
CA PHE A 110 -4.27 6.26 -1.23
C PHE A 110 -4.10 7.30 -0.10
N ARG A 111 -5.13 8.09 0.20
CA ARG A 111 -5.13 9.04 1.34
C ARG A 111 -5.04 8.32 2.68
N PHE A 112 -5.77 7.21 2.87
CA PHE A 112 -5.62 6.37 4.05
C PHE A 112 -4.17 5.90 4.18
N TRP A 113 -3.62 5.31 3.11
CA TRP A 113 -2.25 4.80 3.12
C TRP A 113 -1.23 5.89 3.44
N LYS A 114 -1.34 7.06 2.81
CA LYS A 114 -0.48 8.20 3.10
C LYS A 114 -0.57 8.62 4.57
N ASN A 115 -1.76 9.00 5.01
CA ASN A 115 -1.93 9.68 6.30
C ASN A 115 -1.78 8.75 7.49
N LYS A 116 -2.11 7.46 7.32
CA LYS A 116 -2.11 6.48 8.41
C LYS A 116 -0.94 5.52 8.32
N ILE A 117 -0.47 5.16 7.14
CA ILE A 117 0.61 4.18 7.03
C ILE A 117 1.94 4.88 6.80
N ILE A 118 2.05 5.79 5.84
CA ILE A 118 3.34 6.45 5.56
C ILE A 118 3.70 7.44 6.67
N GLU A 119 2.75 8.30 7.07
CA GLU A 119 3.03 9.45 7.94
C GLU A 119 2.87 9.16 9.45
N ASP A 120 2.34 7.99 9.83
CA ASP A 120 2.16 7.61 11.23
C ASP A 120 2.96 6.32 11.57
N PRO A 121 4.26 6.47 11.92
CA PRO A 121 5.11 5.34 12.25
C PRO A 121 4.71 4.62 13.53
N SER A 122 3.81 5.17 14.37
CA SER A 122 3.37 4.47 15.59
C SER A 122 2.65 3.16 15.28
N LEU A 123 2.03 3.08 14.10
CA LEU A 123 1.28 1.91 13.62
C LEU A 123 2.16 0.73 13.21
N TRP A 124 3.44 0.96 12.88
CA TRP A 124 4.28 -0.07 12.27
C TRP A 124 5.76 -0.07 12.67
N ARG A 125 6.32 0.97 13.31
CA ARG A 125 7.77 1.05 13.60
C ARG A 125 8.31 -0.15 14.39
N ASN A 126 7.48 -0.72 15.26
CA ASN A 126 7.81 -1.89 16.07
C ASN A 126 7.09 -3.17 15.59
N GLY A 127 6.75 -3.22 14.30
CA GLY A 127 5.76 -4.15 13.76
C GLY A 127 4.35 -3.57 13.81
N TRP A 128 3.42 -4.22 13.11
CA TRP A 128 2.03 -3.77 13.03
C TRP A 128 1.34 -3.77 14.40
N SER A 129 0.83 -2.60 14.82
CA SER A 129 -0.10 -2.50 15.95
C SER A 129 -1.52 -2.79 15.46
N VAL A 130 -2.00 -4.02 15.73
CA VAL A 130 -3.29 -4.48 15.22
C VAL A 130 -4.44 -3.60 15.70
N GLU A 131 -4.43 -3.22 16.98
CA GLU A 131 -5.46 -2.38 17.59
C GLU A 131 -5.49 -0.99 16.97
N GLN A 132 -4.34 -0.35 16.83
CA GLN A 132 -4.25 1.00 16.26
C GLN A 132 -4.61 0.99 14.77
N VAL A 133 -4.19 -0.03 14.02
CA VAL A 133 -4.56 -0.18 12.60
C VAL A 133 -6.07 -0.35 12.46
N ARG A 134 -6.70 -1.21 13.27
CA ARG A 134 -8.17 -1.36 13.28
C ARG A 134 -8.87 -0.05 13.60
N GLN A 135 -8.39 0.69 14.61
CA GLN A 135 -8.94 2.00 14.95
C GLN A 135 -8.79 3.00 13.81
N ALA A 136 -7.63 3.05 13.15
CA ALA A 136 -7.40 3.92 12.00
C ALA A 136 -8.34 3.60 10.83
N ILE A 137 -8.58 2.30 10.57
CA ILE A 137 -9.52 1.82 9.54
C ILE A 137 -10.95 2.25 9.89
N HIS A 138 -11.39 2.04 11.14
CA HIS A 138 -12.72 2.45 11.60
C HIS A 138 -12.95 3.95 11.47
N ASN A 139 -12.03 4.77 11.98
CA ASN A 139 -12.15 6.23 11.90
C ASN A 139 -12.20 6.72 10.45
N PHE A 140 -11.46 6.08 9.55
CA PHE A 140 -11.46 6.44 8.14
C PHE A 140 -12.74 5.99 7.43
N ALA A 141 -13.30 4.84 7.81
CA ALA A 141 -14.58 4.38 7.29
C ALA A 141 -15.77 5.24 7.75
N GLU A 142 -15.70 5.85 8.94
CA GLU A 142 -16.71 6.83 9.38
C GLU A 142 -16.73 8.06 8.46
N GLU A 143 -15.59 8.47 7.92
CA GLU A 143 -15.46 9.64 7.03
C GLU A 143 -15.77 9.30 5.55
N TYR A 144 -15.29 8.15 5.07
CA TYR A 144 -15.30 7.79 3.64
C TYR A 144 -16.22 6.63 3.27
N GLY A 145 -16.87 6.01 4.25
CA GLY A 145 -17.89 4.97 4.06
C GLY A 145 -17.40 3.52 4.24
N GLN A 146 -18.37 2.61 4.19
CA GLN A 146 -18.20 1.18 4.52
C GLN A 146 -17.24 0.44 3.58
N SER A 147 -17.10 0.87 2.32
CA SER A 147 -16.18 0.27 1.34
C SER A 147 -14.72 0.26 1.82
N MET A 148 -14.34 1.17 2.72
CA MET A 148 -13.02 1.20 3.36
C MET A 148 -12.79 0.00 4.29
N LEU A 149 -13.82 -0.45 5.03
CA LEU A 149 -13.73 -1.60 5.94
C LEU A 149 -13.55 -2.92 5.17
N GLU A 150 -14.11 -3.00 3.97
CA GLU A 150 -14.01 -4.19 3.12
C GLU A 150 -12.67 -4.26 2.41
N ALA A 151 -12.14 -3.10 2.01
CA ALA A 151 -10.89 -2.95 1.26
C ALA A 151 -9.62 -3.12 2.11
N ILE A 152 -9.61 -2.63 3.36
CA ILE A 152 -8.38 -2.60 4.17
C ILE A 152 -8.39 -3.70 5.21
N LYS A 153 -7.43 -4.63 5.13
CA LYS A 153 -7.34 -5.79 6.01
C LYS A 153 -5.92 -6.07 6.46
N LEU A 154 -5.79 -6.51 7.70
CA LEU A 154 -4.54 -7.05 8.24
C LEU A 154 -4.65 -8.57 8.32
N PHE A 155 -3.74 -9.28 7.66
CA PHE A 155 -3.69 -10.74 7.59
C PHE A 155 -2.51 -11.29 8.40
N GLY A 156 -2.50 -12.60 8.64
CA GLY A 156 -1.37 -13.31 9.27
C GLY A 156 -1.49 -13.56 10.77
N ALA A 157 -2.44 -12.93 11.48
CA ALA A 157 -2.68 -13.29 12.88
C ALA A 157 -3.26 -14.73 12.95
N LYS A 158 -2.68 -15.61 13.78
CA LYS A 158 -3.41 -16.80 14.20
C LYS A 158 -4.71 -16.37 14.88
N PRO A 159 -5.85 -17.05 14.59
CA PRO A 159 -7.11 -16.80 15.27
C PRO A 159 -6.99 -17.01 16.79
#